data_AF-A0AAV9K1G8-F1
#
_entry.id   AF-A0AAV9K1G8-F1
#
_cell.length_a   1.000
_cell.length_b   1.000
_cell.length_c   1.000
_cell.angle_alpha   90.00
_cell.angle_beta   90.00
_cell.angle_gamma   90.00
#
_symmetry.space_group_name_H-M   'P 1'
#
loop_
_entity.id
_entity.type
_entity.pdbx_description
1 polymer ?
#
loop_
_entity_poly.entity_id
_entity_poly.type
_entity_poly.pdbx_seq_one_letter_code
_entity_poly.pdbx_strand_id
1 'polypeptide(L)'
;MEHKGPQINHLSFADDVIIFTSTDRQSMQLIMTTLEEYEHVSDQLINKEKSHFMVPTNTQQDIIDKIQEATGFSQKDSPITYLGCPLYIGRQRILYYSQLVEKVSKKVSGW
;
A
#
# COMPACT_ATOMS: atom_id res chain seq x y z
N MET A 1 -20.80 14.47 -4.89
CA MET A 1 -19.75 13.92 -4.01
C MET A 1 -18.80 15.07 -3.74
N GLU A 2 -18.73 15.56 -2.50
CA GLU A 2 -17.99 16.79 -2.16
C GLU A 2 -16.47 16.58 -2.28
N HIS A 3 -15.84 17.30 -3.20
CA HIS A 3 -14.38 17.46 -3.27
C HIS A 3 -13.93 18.57 -2.31
N LYS A 4 -13.76 18.25 -1.02
CA LYS A 4 -13.20 19.19 -0.01
C LYS A 4 -12.05 18.58 0.80
N GLY A 5 -11.27 17.70 0.19
CA GLY A 5 -10.04 17.17 0.77
C GLY A 5 -8.84 17.46 -0.14
N PRO A 6 -7.63 17.59 0.41
CA PRO A 6 -6.41 17.65 -0.39
C PRO A 6 -6.31 16.38 -1.26
N GLN A 7 -5.78 16.52 -2.47
CA GLN A 7 -5.43 15.37 -3.29
C GLN A 7 -4.23 14.67 -2.65
N ILE A 8 -4.44 13.44 -2.18
CA ILE A 8 -3.40 12.61 -1.56
C ILE A 8 -2.95 11.59 -2.59
N ASN A 9 -1.68 11.67 -3.00
CA ASN A 9 -1.08 10.73 -3.93
C ASN A 9 -0.11 9.75 -3.24
N HIS A 10 0.27 10.01 -1.98
CA HIS A 10 1.09 9.10 -1.19
C HIS A 10 0.94 9.35 0.32
N LEU A 11 1.33 8.38 1.12
CA LEU A 11 1.60 8.48 2.56
C LEU A 11 3.02 7.98 2.80
N SER A 12 3.79 8.68 3.65
CA SER A 12 5.18 8.31 3.95
C SER A 12 5.49 8.49 5.43
N PHE A 13 6.15 7.49 6.02
CA PHE A 13 6.65 7.55 7.38
C PHE A 13 7.90 6.68 7.50
N ALA A 14 9.03 7.28 7.88
CA ALA A 14 10.34 6.62 7.87
C ALA A 14 10.60 5.93 6.50
N ASP A 15 10.76 4.61 6.50
CA ASP A 15 10.99 3.77 5.32
C ASP A 15 9.71 3.19 4.69
N ASP A 16 8.54 3.37 5.32
CA ASP A 16 7.26 2.85 4.84
C ASP A 16 6.49 3.90 4.01
N VAL A 17 6.39 3.67 2.69
CA VAL A 17 5.67 4.54 1.74
C VAL A 17 4.50 3.79 1.09
N ILE A 18 3.34 4.44 1.02
CA ILE A 18 2.18 4.02 0.23
C ILE A 18 2.00 5.02 -0.89
N ILE A 19 1.90 4.54 -2.13
CA ILE A 19 1.64 5.37 -3.31
C ILE A 19 0.23 5.05 -3.82
N PHE A 20 -0.57 6.08 -4.04
CA PHE A 20 -1.88 5.97 -4.69
C PHE A 20 -1.74 6.42 -6.15
N THR A 21 -1.99 5.50 -7.07
CA THR A 21 -1.84 5.75 -8.51
C THR A 21 -2.94 5.04 -9.30
N SER A 22 -3.23 5.52 -10.50
CA SER A 22 -3.96 4.77 -11.51
C SER A 22 -3.09 3.63 -12.07
N THR A 23 -3.76 2.64 -12.64
CA THR A 23 -3.13 1.44 -13.22
C THR A 23 -2.79 1.60 -14.70
N ASP A 24 -2.86 2.82 -15.23
CA ASP A 24 -2.48 3.08 -16.62
C ASP A 24 -0.96 3.00 -16.79
N ARG A 25 -0.52 2.65 -18.00
CA ARG A 25 0.88 2.39 -18.30
C ARG A 25 1.78 3.60 -18.02
N GLN A 26 1.30 4.82 -18.30
CA GLN A 26 2.11 6.02 -18.15
C GLN A 26 2.35 6.32 -16.67
N SER A 27 1.30 6.23 -15.84
CA SER A 27 1.42 6.42 -14.40
C SER A 27 2.31 5.37 -13.75
N MET A 28 2.13 4.09 -14.11
CA MET A 28 2.98 3.00 -13.62
C MET A 28 4.45 3.19 -14.00
N GLN A 29 4.72 3.55 -15.25
CA GLN A 29 6.07 3.80 -15.72
C GLN A 29 6.72 4.98 -14.98
N LEU A 30 5.98 6.07 -14.78
CA LEU A 30 6.47 7.23 -14.04
C LEU A 30 6.84 6.88 -12.60
N ILE A 31 6.00 6.10 -11.91
CA ILE A 31 6.30 5.64 -10.54
C ILE A 31 7.56 4.79 -10.53
N MET A 32 7.67 3.79 -11.40
CA MET A 32 8.83 2.89 -11.40
C MET A 32 10.13 3.61 -11.76
N THR A 33 10.11 4.52 -12.74
CA THR A 33 11.29 5.34 -13.06
C THR A 33 11.68 6.25 -11.89
N THR A 34 10.70 6.86 -11.21
CA THR A 34 10.99 7.69 -10.01
C THR A 34 11.62 6.86 -8.89
N LEU A 35 11.16 5.62 -8.70
CA LEU A 35 11.70 4.68 -7.73
C LEU A 35 13.13 4.26 -8.09
N GLU A 36 13.42 3.98 -9.36
CA GLU A 36 14.78 3.66 -9.84
C GLU A 36 15.74 4.86 -9.66
N GLU A 37 15.28 6.08 -9.99
CA GLU A 37 16.06 7.31 -9.76
C GLU A 37 16.35 7.52 -8.28
N TYR A 38 15.36 7.26 -7.41
CA TYR A 38 15.57 7.29 -5.96
C TYR A 38 16.66 6.32 -5.53
N GLU A 39 16.62 5.07 -6.01
CA GLU A 39 17.64 4.07 -5.65
C GLU A 39 19.03 4.52 -6.08
N HIS A 40 19.14 5.13 -7.28
CA HIS A 40 20.41 5.60 -7.81
C HIS A 40 20.98 6.81 -7.05
N VAL A 41 20.13 7.77 -6.66
CA VAL A 41 20.59 9.02 -6.00
C VAL A 41 20.80 8.84 -4.50
N SER A 42 20.03 7.96 -3.86
CA SER A 42 20.09 7.75 -2.41
C SER A 42 21.04 6.64 -1.98
N ASP A 43 21.51 5.80 -2.92
CA ASP A 43 22.19 4.53 -2.67
C ASP A 43 21.37 3.55 -1.78
N GLN A 44 20.06 3.74 -1.68
CA GLN A 44 19.15 2.84 -0.99
C GLN A 44 18.44 1.94 -1.98
N LEU A 45 18.14 0.70 -1.59
CA LEU A 45 17.39 -0.23 -2.42
C LEU A 45 15.98 -0.42 -1.90
N ILE A 46 15.02 -0.44 -2.82
CA ILE A 46 13.64 -0.80 -2.54
C ILE A 46 13.59 -2.30 -2.31
N ASN A 47 13.11 -2.67 -1.13
CA ASN A 47 12.93 -4.07 -0.80
C ASN A 47 11.69 -4.63 -1.52
N LYS A 48 11.89 -5.23 -2.69
CA LYS A 48 10.82 -5.82 -3.52
C LYS A 48 10.06 -6.95 -2.82
N GLU A 49 10.72 -7.68 -1.91
CA GLU A 49 10.08 -8.75 -1.14
C GLU A 49 9.12 -8.22 -0.06
N LYS A 50 9.42 -7.05 0.50
CA LYS A 50 8.55 -6.35 1.46
C LYS A 50 7.55 -5.40 0.81
N SER A 51 7.76 -5.06 -0.46
CA SER A 51 6.89 -4.17 -1.24
C SER A 51 5.77 -4.96 -1.90
N HIS A 52 4.58 -4.38 -1.88
CA HIS A 52 3.36 -5.04 -2.39
C HIS A 52 2.48 -4.01 -3.08
N PHE A 53 1.62 -4.47 -4.00
CA PHE A 53 0.54 -3.66 -4.55
C PHE A 53 -0.83 -4.17 -4.10
N MET A 54 -1.82 -3.29 -4.11
CA MET A 54 -3.21 -3.61 -3.83
C MET A 54 -4.10 -3.04 -4.93
N VAL A 55 -5.15 -3.79 -5.28
CA VAL A 55 -6.17 -3.35 -6.24
C VAL A 55 -7.57 -3.61 -5.67
N PRO A 56 -8.62 -2.92 -6.16
CA PRO A 56 -10.00 -3.27 -5.83
C PRO A 56 -10.33 -4.72 -6.17
N THR A 57 -11.24 -5.34 -5.40
CA THR A 57 -11.62 -6.76 -5.52
C THR A 57 -12.06 -7.19 -6.93
N ASN A 58 -12.64 -6.28 -7.71
CA ASN A 58 -13.18 -6.59 -9.05
C ASN A 58 -12.23 -6.16 -10.18
N THR A 59 -10.93 -6.05 -9.90
CA THR A 59 -9.92 -5.73 -10.93
C THR A 59 -9.69 -6.95 -11.82
N GLN A 60 -9.62 -6.73 -13.13
CA GLN A 60 -9.39 -7.82 -14.10
C GLN A 60 -7.97 -8.38 -13.95
N GLN A 61 -7.83 -9.70 -14.12
CA GLN A 61 -6.55 -10.40 -13.94
C GLN A 61 -5.45 -9.86 -14.88
N ASP A 62 -5.79 -9.46 -16.10
CA ASP A 62 -4.81 -8.91 -17.03
C ASP A 62 -4.21 -7.57 -16.54
N ILE A 63 -4.97 -6.78 -15.78
CA ILE A 63 -4.47 -5.55 -15.15
C ILE A 63 -3.53 -5.90 -13.99
N ILE A 64 -3.89 -6.90 -13.19
CA ILE A 64 -3.07 -7.40 -12.08
C ILE A 64 -1.72 -7.90 -12.62
N ASP A 65 -1.75 -8.73 -13.66
CA ASP A 65 -0.55 -9.30 -14.29
C ASP A 65 0.36 -8.18 -14.83
N LYS A 66 -0.22 -7.15 -15.47
CA LYS A 66 0.53 -5.97 -15.95
C LYS A 66 1.19 -5.19 -14.81
N ILE A 67 0.50 -5.01 -13.67
CA ILE A 67 1.10 -4.33 -12.51
C ILE A 67 2.24 -5.17 -11.95
N GLN A 68 2.05 -6.49 -11.82
CA GLN A 68 3.07 -7.39 -11.32
C GLN A 68 4.30 -7.43 -12.23
N GLU A 69 4.11 -7.47 -13.54
CA GLU A 69 5.20 -7.40 -14.53
C GLU A 69 5.94 -6.05 -14.45
N ALA A 70 5.21 -4.94 -14.37
CA ALA A 70 5.80 -3.60 -14.34
C ALA A 70 6.56 -3.30 -13.04
N THR A 71 6.09 -3.80 -11.90
CA THR A 71 6.64 -3.46 -10.58
C THR A 71 7.59 -4.52 -10.02
N GLY A 72 7.37 -5.80 -10.38
CA GLY A 72 7.96 -6.95 -9.70
C GLY A 72 7.45 -7.16 -8.28
N PHE A 73 6.42 -6.43 -7.83
CA PHE A 73 5.84 -6.58 -6.50
C PHE A 73 4.75 -7.66 -6.50
N SER A 74 4.56 -8.29 -5.34
CA SER A 74 3.44 -9.23 -5.16
C SER A 74 2.14 -8.49 -4.81
N GLN A 75 1.02 -9.04 -5.25
CA GLN A 75 -0.30 -8.55 -4.83
C GLN A 75 -0.55 -8.90 -3.36
N LYS A 76 -1.14 -7.97 -2.62
CA LYS A 76 -1.65 -8.21 -1.27
C LYS A 76 -3.13 -7.89 -1.17
N ASP A 77 -3.86 -8.74 -0.47
CA ASP A 77 -5.29 -8.53 -0.25
C ASP A 77 -5.57 -7.55 0.89
N SER A 78 -6.70 -6.86 0.79
CA SER A 78 -7.23 -6.00 1.84
C SER A 78 -7.85 -6.83 2.99
N PRO A 79 -7.64 -6.46 4.27
CA PRO A 79 -6.92 -5.28 4.74
C PRO A 79 -5.41 -5.49 4.88
N ILE A 80 -4.63 -4.44 4.66
CA ILE A 80 -3.21 -4.40 5.02
C ILE A 80 -3.00 -3.62 6.32
N THR A 81 -1.88 -3.83 6.99
CA THR A 81 -1.50 -3.03 8.17
C THR A 81 -0.43 -2.02 7.77
N TYR A 82 -0.67 -0.74 8.05
CA TYR A 82 0.30 0.34 7.91
C TYR A 82 0.43 1.06 9.24
N LEU A 83 1.64 1.10 9.81
CA LEU A 83 1.92 1.70 11.14
C LEU A 83 0.99 1.20 12.26
N GLY A 84 0.59 -0.08 12.20
CA GLY A 84 -0.33 -0.68 13.17
C GLY A 84 -1.82 -0.39 12.93
N CYS A 85 -2.16 0.40 11.92
CA CYS A 85 -3.53 0.69 11.51
C CYS A 85 -3.96 -0.17 10.31
N PRO A 86 -5.13 -0.82 10.35
CA PRO A 86 -5.65 -1.55 9.19
C PRO A 86 -6.13 -0.58 8.10
N LEU A 87 -5.55 -0.68 6.92
CA LEU A 87 -6.03 -0.04 5.69
C LEU A 87 -6.88 -1.04 4.90
N TYR A 88 -8.06 -0.61 4.49
CA TYR A 88 -9.04 -1.46 3.83
C TYR A 88 -9.70 -0.77 2.65
N ILE A 89 -10.15 -1.58 1.70
CA ILE A 89 -10.96 -1.14 0.57
C ILE A 89 -12.44 -1.32 0.91
N GLY A 90 -13.24 -0.28 0.69
CA GLY A 90 -14.69 -0.32 0.88
C GLY A 90 -15.14 0.01 2.31
N ARG A 91 -16.22 -0.64 2.77
CA ARG A 91 -16.87 -0.28 4.04
C ARG A 91 -16.02 -0.75 5.23
N GLN A 92 -15.89 0.11 6.23
CA GLN A 92 -15.29 -0.23 7.52
C GLN A 92 -15.99 -1.44 8.15
N ARG A 93 -15.21 -2.42 8.61
CA ARG A 93 -15.70 -3.59 9.35
C ARG A 93 -14.96 -3.68 10.69
N ILE A 94 -15.71 -3.90 11.76
CA ILE A 94 -15.16 -4.03 13.12
C ILE A 94 -14.08 -5.12 13.18
N LEU A 95 -14.29 -6.22 12.44
CA LEU A 95 -13.35 -7.33 12.28
C LEU A 95 -11.92 -6.87 11.93
N TYR A 96 -11.74 -5.82 11.14
CA TYR A 96 -10.41 -5.38 10.70
C TYR A 96 -9.53 -4.87 11.84
N TYR A 97 -10.13 -4.52 12.97
CA TYR A 97 -9.43 -4.01 14.15
C TYR A 97 -9.18 -5.08 15.23
N SER A 98 -9.57 -6.33 14.99
CA SER A 98 -9.46 -7.41 15.99
C SER A 98 -8.04 -7.60 16.50
N GLN A 99 -7.05 -7.61 15.60
CA GLN A 99 -5.63 -7.73 15.95
C GLN A 99 -5.14 -6.53 16.77
N LEU A 100 -5.61 -5.32 16.47
CA LEU A 100 -5.25 -4.12 17.21
C LEU A 100 -5.81 -4.19 18.64
N VAL A 101 -7.08 -4.58 18.78
CA VAL A 101 -7.73 -4.77 20.07
C VAL A 101 -7.00 -5.83 20.89
N GLU A 102 -6.65 -6.97 20.27
CA GLU A 102 -5.92 -8.04 20.94
C GLU A 102 -4.53 -7.57 21.44
N LYS A 103 -3.80 -6.80 20.63
CA LYS A 103 -2.51 -6.21 21.03
C LYS A 103 -2.64 -5.29 22.24
N VAL A 104 -3.67 -4.43 22.27
CA VAL A 104 -3.94 -3.54 23.40
C VAL A 104 -4.30 -4.36 24.65
N SER A 105 -5.22 -5.31 24.53
CA SER A 105 -5.63 -6.17 25.66
C SER A 105 -4.46 -6.94 26.25
N LYS A 106 -3.60 -7.55 25.41
CA LYS A 106 -2.39 -8.26 25.88
C LYS A 106 -1.44 -7.36 26.67
N LYS A 107 -1.30 -6.10 26.24
CA LYS A 107 -0.42 -5.14 26.91
C LYS A 107 -0.98 -4.69 28.25
N VAL A 108 -2.29 -4.48 28.33
CA VAL A 108 -2.98 -4.12 29.60
C VAL A 108 -2.98 -5.29 30.58
N SER A 109 -3.23 -6.52 30.13
CA SER A 109 -3.23 -7.70 31.02
C SER A 109 -1.84 -8.11 31.51
N GLY A 110 -0.78 -7.67 30.83
CA GLY A 110 0.61 -7.93 31.23
C GLY A 110 1.22 -6.86 32.13
N TRP A 111 0.48 -5.80 32.46
CA TRP A 111 0.85 -4.77 33.43
C TRP A 111 0.23 -5.08 34.80
#